data_AF-A0A957M6S5-F1
#
_entry.id   AF-A0A957M6S5-F1
#
_cell.length_a   1.000
_cell.length_b   1.000
_cell.length_c   1.000
_cell.angle_alpha   90.00
_cell.angle_beta   90.00
_cell.angle_gamma   90.00
#
_symmetry.space_group_name_H-M   'P 1'
#
loop_
_entity.id
_entity.type
_entity.pdbx_description
1 polymer ?
#
loop_
_entity_poly.entity_id
_entity_poly.type
_entity_poly.pdbx_seq_one_letter_code
_entity_poly.pdbx_strand_id
1 'polypeptide(L)'
;RMEQVYTALCDLFEAEERPLVEVVLANRTDRAQRLCASVEIQHYSTRIDKTKILAPGESATLHLLPALLREQVRPLNVITRATATVTVTDLEAGRELHQEGYPVWLLARNAAPIATRDPATGTWVDLTRYFGAFVTPDAPPVRAFLHNAAERHPKRRLEGYQGDTVSQARAIYEALKEDSGILYVDSTTSFNPDAAARDQRVRLPRESLAERLANCIDGALLFASLLEACTIDAALVISTD
;
A
#
# COMPACT_ATOMS: atom_id res chain seq x y z
N ARG A 1 -14.31 -7.85 0.07
CA ARG A 1 -14.79 -6.73 0.88
C ARG A 1 -13.69 -5.70 1.06
N MET A 2 -13.78 -4.54 0.41
CA MET A 2 -13.03 -3.33 0.75
C MET A 2 -13.80 -2.16 0.11
N GLU A 3 -14.43 -1.31 0.92
CA GLU A 3 -15.02 -0.07 0.40
C GLU A 3 -13.95 1.02 0.24
N GLN A 4 -12.86 0.93 1.00
CA GLN A 4 -11.71 1.82 0.95
C GLN A 4 -10.47 1.04 0.52
N VAL A 5 -9.87 1.47 -0.58
CA VAL A 5 -8.71 0.85 -1.22
C VAL A 5 -7.47 1.70 -0.93
N TYR A 6 -6.57 1.18 -0.10
CA TYR A 6 -5.26 1.78 0.15
C TYR A 6 -4.39 1.64 -1.09
N THR A 7 -4.39 2.66 -1.96
CA THR A 7 -3.69 2.62 -3.26
C THR A 7 -2.18 2.47 -3.15
N ALA A 8 -1.58 2.80 -2.01
CA ALA A 8 -0.17 2.54 -1.72
C ALA A 8 0.13 1.08 -1.35
N LEU A 9 -0.86 0.35 -0.82
CA LEU A 9 -0.63 -0.93 -0.13
C LEU A 9 -1.41 -2.11 -0.73
N CYS A 10 -2.39 -1.86 -1.60
CA CYS A 10 -3.28 -2.90 -2.10
C CYS A 10 -2.52 -4.06 -2.75
N ASP A 11 -1.40 -3.77 -3.42
CA ASP A 11 -0.52 -4.78 -4.03
C ASP A 11 0.26 -5.63 -3.01
N LEU A 12 0.26 -5.26 -1.72
CA LEU A 12 0.90 -5.98 -0.61
C LEU A 12 -0.09 -6.82 0.20
N PHE A 13 -1.38 -6.78 -0.14
CA PHE A 13 -2.40 -7.59 0.52
C PHE A 13 -2.53 -8.94 -0.17
N GLU A 14 -2.80 -9.96 0.63
CA GLU A 14 -3.19 -11.29 0.12
C GLU A 14 -4.70 -11.37 -0.02
N ALA A 15 -5.18 -11.95 -1.11
CA ALA A 15 -6.62 -12.03 -1.40
C ALA A 15 -7.37 -12.81 -0.33
N GLU A 16 -6.74 -13.83 0.25
CA GLU A 16 -7.32 -14.68 1.28
C GLU A 16 -7.43 -13.98 2.64
N GLU A 17 -6.59 -12.98 2.90
CA GLU A 17 -6.64 -12.17 4.13
C GLU A 17 -7.51 -10.92 3.97
N ARG A 18 -7.38 -10.21 2.84
CA ARG A 18 -8.03 -8.91 2.59
C ARG A 18 -8.47 -8.79 1.12
N PRO A 19 -9.51 -9.52 0.69
CA PRO A 19 -9.99 -9.44 -0.68
C PRO A 19 -10.73 -8.14 -0.95
N LEU A 20 -10.62 -7.59 -2.17
CA LEU A 20 -11.48 -6.50 -2.61
C LEU A 20 -12.95 -6.93 -2.60
N VAL A 21 -13.26 -8.13 -3.11
CA VAL A 21 -14.62 -8.70 -3.15
C VAL A 21 -14.60 -10.18 -2.74
N GLU A 22 -15.62 -10.59 -2.01
CA GLU A 22 -15.92 -12.01 -1.75
C GLU A 22 -17.12 -12.38 -2.62
N VAL A 23 -17.00 -13.42 -3.44
CA VAL A 23 -18.08 -13.90 -4.32
C VAL A 23 -18.48 -15.28 -3.87
N VAL A 24 -19.73 -15.43 -3.43
CA VAL A 24 -20.31 -16.72 -3.07
C VAL A 24 -21.00 -17.30 -4.29
N LEU A 25 -20.47 -18.41 -4.81
CA LEU A 25 -21.03 -19.15 -5.92
C LEU A 25 -21.80 -20.35 -5.39
N ALA A 26 -23.00 -20.58 -5.90
CA ALA A 26 -23.83 -21.72 -5.55
C ALA A 26 -24.38 -22.40 -6.80
N ASN A 27 -24.12 -23.69 -6.96
CA ASN A 27 -24.70 -24.49 -8.03
C ASN A 27 -26.04 -25.08 -7.59
N ARG A 28 -27.14 -24.52 -8.11
CA ARG A 28 -28.51 -24.99 -7.85
C ARG A 28 -29.08 -25.87 -8.96
N THR A 29 -28.22 -26.36 -9.86
CA THR A 29 -28.60 -27.27 -10.94
C THR A 29 -28.33 -28.73 -10.56
N ASP A 30 -28.79 -29.66 -11.40
CA ASP A 30 -28.61 -31.11 -11.25
C ASP A 30 -27.32 -31.64 -11.90
N ARG A 31 -26.53 -30.76 -12.53
CA ARG A 31 -25.25 -31.07 -13.18
C ARG A 31 -24.11 -30.25 -12.61
N ALA A 32 -22.88 -30.68 -12.83
CA ALA A 32 -21.72 -29.85 -12.50
C ALA A 32 -21.76 -28.52 -13.28
N GLN A 33 -21.26 -27.45 -12.67
CA GLN A 33 -21.18 -26.13 -13.30
C GLN A 33 -19.76 -25.57 -13.15
N ARG A 34 -19.20 -25.07 -14.25
CA ARG A 34 -17.93 -24.35 -14.26
C ARG A 34 -18.20 -22.85 -14.29
N LEU A 35 -18.07 -22.21 -13.13
CA LEU A 35 -18.35 -20.80 -12.93
C LEU A 35 -17.06 -20.00 -12.81
N CYS A 36 -17.02 -18.82 -13.42
CA CYS A 36 -15.94 -17.86 -13.29
C CYS A 36 -16.48 -16.60 -12.60
N ALA A 37 -15.82 -16.16 -11.54
CA ALA A 37 -16.02 -14.84 -10.96
C ALA A 37 -14.86 -13.94 -11.38
N SER A 38 -15.18 -12.70 -11.73
CA SER A 38 -14.22 -11.69 -12.16
C SER A 38 -14.44 -10.40 -11.41
N VAL A 39 -13.36 -9.67 -11.15
CA VAL A 39 -13.44 -8.31 -10.61
C VAL A 39 -12.40 -7.39 -11.24
N GLU A 40 -12.79 -6.14 -11.47
CA GLU A 40 -11.90 -5.04 -11.81
C GLU A 40 -12.39 -3.74 -11.17
N ILE A 41 -11.47 -2.84 -10.83
CA ILE A 41 -11.77 -1.45 -10.53
C ILE A 41 -11.60 -0.69 -11.83
N GLN A 42 -12.70 -0.15 -12.37
CA GLN A 42 -12.73 0.53 -13.65
C GLN A 42 -11.60 1.57 -13.76
N HIS A 43 -10.76 1.43 -14.79
CA HIS A 43 -9.57 2.26 -15.07
C HIS A 43 -8.40 2.16 -14.10
N TYR A 44 -8.54 1.54 -12.93
CA TYR A 44 -7.51 1.56 -11.87
C TYR A 44 -6.89 0.20 -11.57
N SER A 45 -7.44 -0.90 -12.06
CA SER A 45 -6.85 -2.23 -11.89
C SER A 45 -6.87 -3.05 -13.17
N THR A 46 -6.08 -4.11 -13.15
CA THR A 46 -6.30 -5.26 -14.04
C THR A 46 -7.60 -5.97 -13.67
N ARG A 47 -8.12 -6.77 -14.61
CA ARG A 47 -9.16 -7.75 -14.32
C ARG A 47 -8.53 -9.03 -13.79
N ILE A 48 -9.07 -9.57 -12.71
CA ILE A 48 -8.71 -10.89 -12.20
C ILE A 48 -9.90 -11.83 -12.30
N ASP A 49 -9.62 -13.07 -12.68
CA ASP A 49 -10.61 -14.13 -12.85
C ASP A 49 -10.27 -15.31 -11.91
N LYS A 50 -11.26 -15.79 -11.14
CA LYS A 50 -11.18 -17.04 -10.37
C LYS A 50 -12.29 -17.98 -10.82
N THR A 51 -11.91 -19.17 -11.26
CA THR A 51 -12.84 -20.21 -11.73
C THR A 51 -12.99 -21.33 -10.70
N LYS A 52 -14.21 -21.83 -10.55
CA LYS A 52 -14.52 -23.00 -9.71
C LYS A 52 -15.48 -23.93 -10.46
N ILE A 53 -15.20 -25.23 -10.38
CA ILE A 53 -16.15 -26.28 -10.76
C ILE A 53 -16.92 -26.67 -9.50
N LEU A 54 -18.24 -26.62 -9.57
CA LEU A 54 -19.15 -26.93 -8.47
C LEU A 54 -20.01 -28.13 -8.84
N ALA A 55 -20.02 -29.16 -7.99
CA ALA A 55 -20.96 -30.27 -8.07
C ALA A 55 -22.41 -29.79 -7.84
N PRO A 56 -23.43 -30.59 -8.22
CA PRO A 56 -24.83 -30.27 -7.92
C PRO A 56 -25.03 -30.00 -6.43
N GLY A 57 -25.64 -28.85 -6.09
CA GLY A 57 -25.86 -28.42 -4.72
C GLY A 57 -24.64 -27.84 -3.99
N GLU A 58 -23.44 -27.87 -4.59
CA GLU A 58 -22.22 -27.33 -3.98
C GLU A 58 -22.22 -25.79 -3.99
N SER A 59 -21.63 -25.19 -2.96
CA SER A 59 -21.32 -23.77 -2.91
C SER A 59 -19.85 -23.54 -2.55
N ALA A 60 -19.26 -22.47 -3.08
CA ALA A 60 -17.90 -22.07 -2.75
C ALA A 60 -17.78 -20.54 -2.67
N THR A 61 -16.89 -20.08 -1.80
CA THR A 61 -16.52 -18.66 -1.70
C THR A 61 -15.21 -18.42 -2.43
N LEU A 62 -15.19 -17.40 -3.29
CA LEU A 62 -14.00 -16.93 -3.98
C LEU A 62 -13.61 -15.56 -3.42
N HIS A 63 -12.33 -15.41 -3.08
CA HIS A 63 -11.74 -14.15 -2.63
C HIS A 63 -10.98 -13.52 -3.79
N LEU A 64 -11.39 -12.33 -4.25
CA LEU A 64 -10.77 -11.67 -5.40
C LEU A 64 -10.15 -10.32 -4.99
N LEU A 65 -8.91 -10.11 -5.45
CA LEU A 65 -8.13 -8.89 -5.26
C LEU A 65 -7.41 -8.57 -6.58
N PRO A 66 -7.89 -7.59 -7.37
CA PRO A 66 -7.24 -7.24 -8.62
C PRO A 66 -5.98 -6.41 -8.38
N ALA A 67 -4.93 -6.61 -9.19
CA ALA A 67 -3.72 -5.81 -9.09
C ALA A 67 -3.95 -4.40 -9.64
N LEU A 68 -3.51 -3.37 -8.90
CA LEU A 68 -3.69 -1.98 -9.30
C LEU A 68 -2.77 -1.60 -10.46
N LEU A 69 -3.28 -0.77 -11.37
CA LEU A 69 -2.48 -0.17 -12.45
C LEU A 69 -1.65 0.97 -11.88
N ARG A 70 -0.36 0.72 -11.65
CA ARG A 70 0.56 1.65 -10.97
C ARG A 70 0.51 3.07 -11.54
N GLU A 71 0.52 3.22 -12.85
CA GLU A 71 0.49 4.54 -13.50
C GLU A 71 -0.81 5.32 -13.24
N GLN A 72 -1.92 4.61 -13.01
CA GLN A 72 -3.23 5.23 -12.77
C GLN A 72 -3.44 5.61 -11.32
N VAL A 73 -2.87 4.83 -10.39
CA VAL A 73 -3.00 5.10 -8.94
C VAL A 73 -1.88 5.98 -8.41
N ARG A 74 -0.74 6.07 -9.11
CA ARG A 74 0.40 6.93 -8.75
C ARG A 74 0.04 8.41 -8.54
N PRO A 75 -0.76 9.07 -9.41
CA PRO A 75 -1.07 10.48 -9.26
C PRO A 75 -2.17 10.77 -8.21
N LEU A 76 -2.82 9.74 -7.65
CA LEU A 76 -3.92 9.93 -6.70
C LEU A 76 -3.40 10.49 -5.37
N ASN A 77 -3.49 11.80 -5.20
CA ASN A 77 -3.13 12.52 -3.97
C ASN A 77 -4.36 13.03 -3.19
N VAL A 78 -5.54 12.78 -3.73
CA VAL A 78 -6.85 13.05 -3.13
C VAL A 78 -7.67 11.77 -3.16
N ILE A 79 -8.58 11.65 -2.21
CA ILE A 79 -9.55 10.56 -2.23
C ILE A 79 -10.38 10.61 -3.53
N THR A 80 -10.51 9.47 -4.19
CA THR A 80 -11.14 9.36 -5.50
C THR A 80 -12.18 8.26 -5.49
N ARG A 81 -13.39 8.55 -5.99
CA ARG A 81 -14.45 7.54 -6.12
C ARG A 81 -14.25 6.75 -7.41
N ALA A 82 -14.41 5.43 -7.32
CA ALA A 82 -14.35 4.52 -8.47
C ALA A 82 -15.44 3.44 -8.35
N THR A 83 -15.54 2.59 -9.37
CA THR A 83 -16.48 1.46 -9.41
C THR A 83 -15.70 0.16 -9.55
N ALA A 84 -15.92 -0.77 -8.63
CA ALA A 84 -15.52 -2.15 -8.76
C ALA A 84 -16.63 -2.93 -9.47
N THR A 85 -16.36 -3.43 -10.67
CA THR A 85 -17.32 -4.26 -11.43
C THR A 85 -17.04 -5.72 -11.14
N VAL A 86 -18.08 -6.43 -10.69
CA VAL A 86 -18.05 -7.87 -10.44
C VAL A 86 -18.88 -8.55 -11.52
N THR A 87 -18.31 -9.57 -12.15
CA THR A 87 -19.00 -10.37 -13.17
C THR A 87 -18.93 -11.84 -12.78
N VAL A 88 -20.04 -12.56 -12.93
CA VAL A 88 -20.08 -14.03 -12.81
C VAL A 88 -20.54 -14.61 -14.14
N THR A 89 -19.76 -15.54 -14.68
CA THR A 89 -20.01 -16.17 -15.98
C THR A 89 -20.09 -17.68 -15.82
N ASP A 90 -21.07 -18.29 -16.47
CA ASP A 90 -21.13 -19.72 -16.72
C ASP A 90 -20.28 -20.03 -17.95
N LEU A 91 -19.12 -20.67 -17.74
CA LEU A 91 -18.14 -20.91 -18.80
C LEU A 91 -18.57 -22.01 -19.77
N GLU A 92 -19.51 -22.88 -19.39
CA GLU A 92 -20.01 -23.92 -20.29
C GLU A 92 -21.07 -23.37 -21.24
N ALA A 93 -22.02 -22.60 -20.71
CA ALA A 93 -23.04 -21.96 -21.52
C ALA A 93 -22.55 -20.69 -22.23
N GLY A 94 -21.38 -20.17 -21.85
CA GLY A 94 -20.85 -18.90 -22.37
C GLY A 94 -21.72 -17.70 -22.04
N ARG A 95 -22.50 -17.77 -20.94
CA ARG A 95 -23.44 -16.72 -20.55
C ARG A 95 -23.01 -16.02 -19.27
N GLU A 96 -23.24 -14.72 -19.22
CA GLU A 96 -23.16 -13.97 -17.99
C GLU A 96 -24.37 -14.27 -17.10
N LEU A 97 -24.11 -14.58 -15.83
CA LEU A 97 -25.12 -14.84 -14.81
C LEU A 97 -25.37 -13.61 -13.93
N HIS A 98 -24.35 -12.76 -13.76
CA HIS A 98 -24.40 -11.58 -12.92
C HIS A 98 -23.37 -10.56 -13.39
N GLN A 99 -23.74 -9.29 -13.37
CA GLN A 99 -22.83 -8.16 -13.49
C GLN A 99 -23.36 -7.01 -12.66
N GLU A 100 -22.56 -6.52 -11.73
CA GLU A 100 -22.93 -5.40 -10.87
C GLU A 100 -21.71 -4.52 -10.56
N GLY A 101 -21.95 -3.22 -10.43
CA GLY A 101 -20.94 -2.23 -10.06
C GLY A 101 -21.11 -1.80 -8.61
N TYR A 102 -20.05 -1.91 -7.83
CA TYR A 102 -20.00 -1.48 -6.43
C TYR A 102 -19.13 -0.23 -6.30
N PRO A 103 -19.61 0.84 -5.65
CA PRO A 103 -18.78 2.02 -5.41
C PRO A 103 -17.65 1.69 -4.44
N VAL A 104 -16.44 2.14 -4.77
CA VAL A 104 -15.26 2.04 -3.90
C VAL A 104 -14.57 3.41 -3.82
N TRP A 105 -13.84 3.63 -2.73
CA TRP A 105 -13.02 4.80 -2.50
C TRP A 105 -11.55 4.43 -2.63
N LEU A 106 -10.88 5.02 -3.61
CA LEU A 106 -9.43 4.97 -3.73
C LEU A 106 -8.85 6.03 -2.81
N LEU A 107 -8.15 5.59 -1.76
CA LEU A 107 -7.49 6.50 -0.84
C LEU A 107 -6.27 7.14 -1.51
N ALA A 108 -5.94 8.36 -1.09
CA ALA A 108 -4.76 9.04 -1.55
C ALA A 108 -3.51 8.17 -1.32
N ARG A 109 -2.55 8.23 -2.24
CA ARG A 109 -1.34 7.39 -2.21
C ARG A 109 -0.45 7.64 -0.99
N ASN A 110 -0.68 8.74 -0.28
CA ASN A 110 0.01 9.07 0.93
C ASN A 110 -0.84 8.89 2.20
N ALA A 111 -2.02 8.29 2.09
CA ALA A 111 -2.77 7.83 3.25
C ALA A 111 -2.15 6.52 3.74
N ALA A 112 -1.35 6.60 4.79
CA ALA A 112 -0.76 5.45 5.45
C ALA A 112 -1.69 4.97 6.58
N PRO A 113 -2.20 3.73 6.51
CA PRO A 113 -2.98 3.18 7.59
C PRO A 113 -2.10 2.81 8.77
N ILE A 114 -2.57 3.19 9.95
CA ILE A 114 -2.08 2.70 11.23
C ILE A 114 -2.88 1.46 11.61
N ALA A 115 -4.21 1.56 11.58
CA ALA A 115 -5.10 0.44 11.83
C ALA A 115 -6.45 0.64 11.15
N THR A 116 -7.08 -0.46 10.80
CA THR A 116 -8.44 -0.47 10.22
C THR A 116 -9.29 -1.49 10.95
N ARG A 117 -10.60 -1.32 10.89
CA ARG A 117 -11.53 -2.27 11.48
C ARG A 117 -11.92 -3.31 10.43
N ASP A 118 -11.74 -4.58 10.74
CA ASP A 118 -12.24 -5.66 9.90
C ASP A 118 -13.78 -5.61 9.87
N PRO A 119 -14.42 -5.43 8.70
CA PRO A 119 -15.88 -5.37 8.61
C PRO A 119 -16.59 -6.68 8.99
N ALA A 120 -15.93 -7.83 8.85
CA ALA A 120 -16.51 -9.14 9.12
C ALA A 120 -16.48 -9.47 10.62
N THR A 121 -15.36 -9.21 11.29
CA THR A 121 -15.16 -9.55 12.71
C THR A 121 -15.36 -8.36 13.64
N GLY A 122 -15.32 -7.13 13.12
CA GLY A 122 -15.35 -5.90 13.91
C GLY A 122 -14.07 -5.64 14.71
N THR A 123 -13.03 -6.46 14.54
CA THR A 123 -11.76 -6.36 15.26
C THR A 123 -10.82 -5.34 14.61
N TRP A 124 -9.91 -4.79 15.39
CA TRP A 124 -8.88 -3.90 14.85
C TRP A 124 -7.74 -4.71 14.26
N VAL A 125 -7.37 -4.37 13.03
CA VAL A 125 -6.24 -4.94 12.32
C VAL A 125 -5.14 -3.89 12.28
N ASP A 126 -3.99 -4.24 12.87
CA ASP A 126 -2.77 -3.44 12.80
C ASP A 126 -2.20 -3.48 11.38
N LEU A 127 -2.00 -2.29 10.80
CA LEU A 127 -1.43 -2.09 9.48
C LEU A 127 -0.08 -1.39 9.51
N THR A 128 0.48 -1.11 10.68
CA THR A 128 1.78 -0.44 10.86
C THR A 128 2.93 -1.20 10.20
N ARG A 129 2.83 -2.53 10.07
CA ARG A 129 3.79 -3.35 9.30
C ARG A 129 3.99 -2.87 7.87
N TYR A 130 2.99 -2.19 7.29
CA TYR A 130 3.03 -1.69 5.92
C TYR A 130 3.72 -0.32 5.77
N PHE A 131 4.18 0.33 6.86
CA PHE A 131 4.96 1.57 6.74
C PHE A 131 6.23 1.38 5.89
N GLY A 132 6.78 0.16 5.83
CA GLY A 132 7.89 -0.17 4.93
C GLY A 132 7.61 0.13 3.46
N ALA A 133 6.35 0.12 3.01
CA ALA A 133 5.96 0.47 1.65
C ALA A 133 6.26 1.95 1.27
N PHE A 134 6.41 2.81 2.28
CA PHE A 134 6.73 4.23 2.12
C PHE A 134 8.23 4.52 2.24
N VAL A 135 9.04 3.50 2.51
CA VAL A 135 10.51 3.57 2.43
C VAL A 135 10.91 3.44 0.96
N THR A 136 11.46 4.50 0.38
CA THR A 136 11.73 4.59 -1.07
C THR A 136 13.21 4.90 -1.34
N PRO A 137 14.12 3.94 -1.14
CA PRO A 137 15.57 4.16 -1.27
C PRO A 137 16.01 4.53 -2.68
N ASP A 138 15.34 3.96 -3.70
CA ASP A 138 15.67 4.19 -5.11
C ASP A 138 15.17 5.52 -5.67
N ALA A 139 14.42 6.31 -4.88
CA ALA A 139 13.93 7.60 -5.33
C ALA A 139 15.11 8.53 -5.66
N PRO A 140 15.15 9.18 -6.84
CA PRO A 140 16.31 9.99 -7.25
C PRO A 140 16.73 11.06 -6.23
N PRO A 141 15.81 11.80 -5.58
CA PRO A 141 16.19 12.76 -4.54
C PRO A 141 16.85 12.11 -3.32
N VAL A 142 16.44 10.90 -2.93
CA VAL A 142 17.02 10.16 -1.80
C VAL A 142 18.45 9.74 -2.14
N ARG A 143 18.66 9.12 -3.31
CA ARG A 143 20.00 8.73 -3.79
C ARG A 143 20.93 9.93 -3.96
N ALA A 144 20.42 11.05 -4.48
CA ALA A 144 21.20 12.27 -4.65
C ALA A 144 21.68 12.83 -3.30
N PHE A 145 20.86 12.72 -2.25
CA PHE A 145 21.20 13.19 -0.91
C PHE A 145 22.35 12.41 -0.25
N LEU A 146 22.64 11.17 -0.69
CA LEU A 146 23.77 10.39 -0.19
C LEU A 146 25.12 11.09 -0.41
N HIS A 147 25.24 11.98 -1.41
CA HIS A 147 26.42 12.81 -1.58
C HIS A 147 26.69 13.67 -0.34
N ASN A 148 25.66 14.32 0.20
CA ASN A 148 25.78 15.16 1.40
C ASN A 148 26.19 14.32 2.61
N ALA A 149 25.61 13.12 2.76
CA ALA A 149 26.01 12.17 3.80
C ALA A 149 27.48 11.73 3.63
N ALA A 150 27.93 11.46 2.41
CA ALA A 150 29.32 11.11 2.15
C ALA A 150 30.28 12.26 2.49
N GLU A 151 29.94 13.52 2.18
CA GLU A 151 30.75 14.70 2.58
C GLU A 151 30.90 14.83 4.10
N ARG A 152 29.89 14.42 4.88
CA ARG A 152 29.92 14.41 6.34
C ARG A 152 30.70 13.23 6.93
N HIS A 153 30.86 12.14 6.17
CA HIS A 153 31.57 10.96 6.66
C HIS A 153 33.10 11.18 6.64
N PRO A 154 33.87 10.83 7.72
CA PRO A 154 35.31 11.10 7.79
C PRO A 154 36.13 10.49 6.64
N LYS A 155 35.69 9.36 6.10
CA LYS A 155 36.33 8.68 4.96
C LYS A 155 35.83 9.16 3.59
N ARG A 156 34.92 10.13 3.55
CA ARG A 156 34.26 10.65 2.36
C ARG A 156 33.65 9.57 1.45
N ARG A 157 33.08 8.54 2.07
CA ARG A 157 32.46 7.38 1.40
C ARG A 157 31.49 6.67 2.33
N LEU A 158 30.52 5.98 1.74
CA LEU A 158 29.59 5.06 2.40
C LEU A 158 29.85 3.66 1.85
N GLU A 159 30.05 2.69 2.73
CA GLU A 159 30.41 1.28 2.43
C GLU A 159 29.23 0.32 2.72
N GLY A 160 28.08 0.85 3.15
CA GLY A 160 26.92 0.07 3.56
C GLY A 160 27.22 -0.87 4.72
N TYR A 161 26.60 -2.04 4.72
CA TYR A 161 26.77 -3.06 5.76
C TYR A 161 28.22 -3.59 5.92
N GLN A 162 29.10 -3.38 4.93
CA GLN A 162 30.50 -3.80 5.00
C GLN A 162 31.38 -2.83 5.81
N GLY A 163 30.89 -1.62 6.06
CA GLY A 163 31.57 -0.59 6.83
C GLY A 163 31.07 -0.49 8.27
N ASP A 164 31.53 0.56 8.96
CA ASP A 164 30.95 0.96 10.24
C ASP A 164 29.59 1.61 10.00
N THR A 165 28.51 0.84 10.23
CA THR A 165 27.14 1.30 10.01
C THR A 165 26.74 2.44 10.94
N VAL A 166 27.29 2.50 12.16
CA VAL A 166 26.99 3.56 13.13
C VAL A 166 27.60 4.90 12.67
N SER A 167 28.84 4.88 12.19
CA SER A 167 29.50 6.06 11.62
C SER A 167 28.76 6.59 10.38
N GLN A 168 28.31 5.69 9.50
CA GLN A 168 27.55 6.06 8.31
C GLN A 168 26.16 6.61 8.64
N ALA A 169 25.43 5.96 9.55
CA ALA A 169 24.14 6.44 10.04
C ALA A 169 24.27 7.83 10.69
N ARG A 170 25.34 8.06 11.46
CA ARG A 170 25.66 9.39 12.00
C ARG A 170 25.87 10.42 10.89
N ALA A 171 26.64 10.10 9.86
CA ALA A 171 26.89 11.01 8.75
C ALA A 171 25.60 11.37 7.99
N ILE A 172 24.70 10.40 7.80
CA ILE A 172 23.36 10.64 7.23
C ILE A 172 22.55 11.57 8.13
N TYR A 173 22.52 11.32 9.44
CA TYR A 173 21.80 12.16 10.40
C TYR A 173 22.35 13.60 10.42
N GLU A 174 23.67 13.77 10.42
CA GLU A 174 24.31 15.08 10.37
C GLU A 174 24.02 15.82 9.06
N ALA A 175 24.06 15.13 7.92
CA ALA A 175 23.67 15.71 6.63
C ALA A 175 22.20 16.16 6.64
N LEU A 176 21.28 15.33 7.17
CA LEU A 176 19.89 15.73 7.32
C LEU A 176 19.75 16.96 8.21
N LYS A 177 20.43 16.99 9.35
CA LYS A 177 20.34 18.11 10.30
C LYS A 177 20.85 19.42 9.71
N GLU A 178 21.97 19.38 9.01
CA GLU A 178 22.71 20.59 8.62
C GLU A 178 22.42 21.01 7.15
N ASP A 179 22.14 20.07 6.25
CA ASP A 179 22.09 20.32 4.80
C ASP A 179 20.67 20.23 4.20
N SER A 180 19.72 19.58 4.88
CA SER A 180 18.36 19.38 4.32
C SER A 180 17.45 20.62 4.46
N GLY A 181 17.67 21.44 5.49
CA GLY A 181 16.79 22.54 5.86
C GLY A 181 15.39 22.11 6.31
N ILE A 182 15.20 20.84 6.66
CA ILE A 182 13.90 20.30 7.08
C ILE A 182 13.43 20.94 8.38
N LEU A 183 12.17 21.41 8.37
CA LEU A 183 11.47 21.89 9.55
C LEU A 183 10.40 20.88 9.98
N TYR A 184 10.17 20.82 11.29
CA TYR A 184 9.13 19.95 11.84
C TYR A 184 7.74 20.54 11.60
N VAL A 185 6.88 19.82 10.86
CA VAL A 185 5.48 20.22 10.63
C VAL A 185 4.56 19.01 10.74
N ASP A 186 3.77 18.99 11.81
CA ASP A 186 2.79 17.94 12.03
C ASP A 186 1.51 18.18 11.21
N SER A 187 1.38 17.46 10.11
CA SER A 187 0.30 17.62 9.12
C SER A 187 -0.21 16.26 8.66
N THR A 188 -0.74 15.51 9.63
CA THR A 188 -1.14 14.11 9.54
C THR A 188 -2.53 13.89 8.95
N THR A 189 -3.30 14.95 8.66
CA THR A 189 -4.67 14.82 8.16
C THR A 189 -4.74 14.01 6.87
N SER A 190 -5.33 12.82 6.94
CA SER A 190 -5.72 11.99 5.81
C SER A 190 -7.24 11.88 5.74
N PHE A 191 -7.80 11.92 4.52
CA PHE A 191 -9.23 11.79 4.31
C PHE A 191 -9.57 10.33 3.99
N ASN A 192 -10.21 9.66 4.94
CA ASN A 192 -10.80 8.34 4.78
C ASN A 192 -12.31 8.43 5.10
N PRO A 193 -13.23 7.94 4.24
CA PRO A 193 -14.66 7.94 4.51
C PRO A 193 -15.07 7.00 5.64
N ASP A 194 -14.25 6.00 5.93
CA ASP A 194 -14.40 5.21 7.14
C ASP A 194 -13.94 6.04 8.34
N ALA A 195 -14.91 6.57 9.10
CA ALA A 195 -14.66 7.35 10.30
C ALA A 195 -13.99 6.54 11.42
N ALA A 196 -14.01 5.21 11.33
CA ALA A 196 -13.28 4.33 12.25
C ALA A 196 -11.86 4.04 11.77
N ALA A 197 -11.46 4.37 10.53
CA ALA A 197 -10.10 4.13 10.09
C ALA A 197 -9.12 5.03 10.84
N ARG A 198 -7.99 4.46 11.26
CA ARG A 198 -6.86 5.21 11.82
C ARG A 198 -5.80 5.30 10.76
N ASP A 199 -5.81 6.42 10.04
CA ASP A 199 -4.85 6.74 9.01
C ASP A 199 -4.11 8.02 9.36
N GLN A 200 -2.93 8.19 8.78
CA GLN A 200 -2.27 9.48 8.71
C GLN A 200 -1.73 9.73 7.29
N ARG A 201 -1.72 11.01 6.90
CA ARG A 201 -0.97 11.45 5.75
C ARG A 201 0.52 11.36 6.06
N VAL A 202 1.28 10.70 5.19
CA VAL A 202 2.75 10.66 5.24
C VAL A 202 3.34 11.38 4.04
N ARG A 203 4.37 12.20 4.23
CA ARG A 203 5.22 12.64 3.13
C ARG A 203 6.15 11.52 2.75
N LEU A 204 6.24 11.25 1.46
CA LEU A 204 7.26 10.33 0.97
C LEU A 204 8.65 10.98 1.14
N PRO A 205 9.72 10.18 1.31
CA PRO A 205 11.08 10.68 1.51
C PRO A 205 11.50 11.78 0.52
N ARG A 206 11.14 11.62 -0.77
CA ARG A 206 11.40 12.64 -1.81
C ARG A 206 10.65 13.95 -1.59
N GLU A 207 9.45 13.89 -1.02
CA GLU A 207 8.59 15.05 -0.72
C GLU A 207 9.13 15.77 0.50
N SER A 208 9.56 15.05 1.55
CA SER A 208 10.21 15.65 2.71
C SER A 208 11.48 16.41 2.35
N LEU A 209 12.31 15.88 1.46
CA LEU A 209 13.50 16.57 0.94
C LEU A 209 13.14 17.80 0.07
N ALA A 210 12.12 17.68 -0.78
CA ALA A 210 11.73 18.75 -1.70
C ALA A 210 11.01 19.92 -1.00
N GLU A 211 10.07 19.60 -0.12
CA GLU A 211 9.27 20.57 0.64
C GLU A 211 10.03 21.10 1.87
N ARG A 212 11.07 20.38 2.32
CA ARG A 212 11.81 20.64 3.56
C ARG A 212 10.91 20.58 4.80
N LEU A 213 9.98 19.63 4.80
CA LEU A 213 9.01 19.41 5.87
C LEU A 213 8.96 17.93 6.25
N ALA A 214 8.92 17.65 7.55
CA ALA A 214 8.70 16.30 8.05
C ALA A 214 8.05 16.35 9.43
N ASN A 215 7.20 15.38 9.76
CA ASN A 215 6.90 15.01 11.14
C ASN A 215 7.71 13.77 11.57
N CYS A 216 7.39 13.17 12.71
CA CYS A 216 8.09 11.99 13.23
C CYS A 216 8.12 10.81 12.24
N ILE A 217 6.98 10.48 11.62
CA ILE A 217 6.93 9.34 10.68
C ILE A 217 7.58 9.68 9.35
N ASP A 218 7.36 10.90 8.82
CA ASP A 218 8.02 11.37 7.59
C ASP A 218 9.55 11.29 7.73
N GLY A 219 10.08 11.77 8.86
CA GLY A 219 11.49 11.75 9.18
C GLY A 219 12.04 10.32 9.35
N ALA A 220 11.30 9.44 10.02
CA ALA A 220 11.67 8.03 10.17
C ALA A 220 11.73 7.32 8.81
N LEU A 221 10.74 7.53 7.94
CA LEU A 221 10.69 6.98 6.59
C LEU A 221 11.83 7.51 5.71
N LEU A 222 12.14 8.81 5.79
CA LEU A 222 13.27 9.41 5.08
C LEU A 222 14.60 8.83 5.55
N PHE A 223 14.81 8.73 6.86
CA PHE A 223 16.05 8.20 7.42
C PHE A 223 16.24 6.72 7.06
N ALA A 224 15.19 5.89 7.19
CA ALA A 224 15.20 4.50 6.75
C ALA A 224 15.53 4.40 5.25
N SER A 225 14.95 5.26 4.41
CA SER A 225 15.22 5.26 2.97
C SER A 225 16.66 5.59 2.64
N LEU A 226 17.32 6.46 3.40
CA LEU A 226 18.73 6.81 3.20
C LEU A 226 19.67 5.68 3.65
N LEU A 227 19.34 5.00 4.75
CA LEU A 227 20.06 3.80 5.20
C LEU A 227 19.99 2.71 4.13
N GLU A 228 18.78 2.37 3.68
CA GLU A 228 18.55 1.38 2.63
C GLU A 228 19.22 1.76 1.30
N ALA A 229 19.19 3.06 0.93
CA ALA A 229 19.83 3.55 -0.29
C ALA A 229 21.37 3.41 -0.29
N CYS A 230 21.99 3.27 0.89
CA CYS A 230 23.40 2.95 1.03
C CYS A 230 23.64 1.50 1.50
N THR A 231 22.65 0.61 1.36
CA THR A 231 22.74 -0.82 1.71
C THR A 231 23.03 -1.05 3.20
N ILE A 232 22.32 -0.30 4.05
CA ILE A 232 22.20 -0.58 5.48
C ILE A 232 20.73 -0.94 5.74
N ASP A 233 20.49 -2.18 6.16
CA ASP A 233 19.14 -2.68 6.44
C ASP A 233 18.50 -1.87 7.57
N ALA A 234 17.32 -1.32 7.29
CA ALA A 234 16.58 -0.48 8.23
C ALA A 234 15.34 -1.19 8.77
N ALA A 235 15.06 -0.98 10.06
CA ALA A 235 13.82 -1.42 10.69
C ALA A 235 13.05 -0.21 11.22
N LEU A 236 11.75 -0.17 10.94
CA LEU A 236 10.83 0.79 11.56
C LEU A 236 10.23 0.15 12.80
N VAL A 237 10.48 0.77 13.96
CA VAL A 237 9.92 0.33 15.24
C VAL A 237 8.85 1.33 15.66
N ILE A 238 7.60 0.86 15.73
CA ILE A 238 6.47 1.67 16.19
C ILE A 238 6.22 1.32 17.66
N SER A 239 6.49 2.29 18.55
CA SER A 239 6.20 2.15 19.98
C SER A 239 4.75 2.52 20.29
N THR A 240 4.13 1.79 21.20
CA THR A 240 2.82 2.09 21.78
C THR A 240 3.01 2.44 23.25
N ASP A 241 3.71 3.54 23.52
CA ASP A 241 3.76 4.11 24.87
C ASP A 241 2.44 4.83 25.20
#